data_AF-A0A8T4CM57-F1
#
_entry.id   AF-A0A8T4CM57-F1
#
_cell.length_a   1.000
_cell.length_b   1.000
_cell.length_c   1.000
_cell.angle_alpha   90.00
_cell.angle_beta   90.00
_cell.angle_gamma   90.00
#
_symmetry.space_group_name_H-M   'P 1'
#
loop_
_entity.id
_entity.type
_entity.pdbx_description
1 polymer ?
#
loop_
_entity_poly.entity_id
_entity_poly.type
_entity_poly.pdbx_seq_one_letter_code
_entity_poly.pdbx_strand_id
1 'polypeptide(L)'
;MKKFTKQFRYGQKGFTLVELLVVIAILGVIAAVAVPNVGKFVGKGKSESYEAELHNVQTAVMAMLVDSTAGELDGAVAATADMDTVTADAGAKVLSSYMTGLNSDGTVKTGCTYAFAVDGTVTQTTP
;
A
#
# COMPACT_ATOMS: atom_id res chain seq x y z
N MET A 1 25.72 -19.90 70.25
CA MET A 1 24.71 -20.72 69.57
C MET A 1 23.92 -19.84 68.59
N LYS A 2 24.29 -19.82 67.30
CA LYS A 2 23.60 -19.03 66.27
C LYS A 2 22.59 -19.93 65.55
N LYS A 3 21.30 -19.70 65.80
CA LYS A 3 20.20 -20.45 65.17
C LYS A 3 20.12 -20.09 63.69
N PHE A 4 20.36 -21.06 62.83
CA PHE A 4 20.10 -20.99 61.39
C PHE A 4 18.58 -21.07 61.16
N THR A 5 17.93 -19.94 60.97
CA THR A 5 16.53 -19.88 60.52
C THR A 5 16.45 -20.21 59.03
N LYS A 6 15.91 -21.38 58.70
CA LYS A 6 15.67 -21.86 57.33
C LYS A 6 14.33 -21.30 56.84
N GLN A 7 14.38 -20.30 55.96
CA GLN A 7 13.22 -19.75 55.26
C GLN A 7 12.83 -20.69 54.10
N PHE A 8 11.72 -21.43 54.23
CA PHE A 8 11.11 -22.14 53.11
C PHE A 8 10.39 -21.13 52.21
N ARG A 9 10.95 -20.84 51.03
CA ARG A 9 10.30 -20.03 50.01
C ARG A 9 9.15 -20.84 49.40
N TYR A 10 7.95 -20.69 49.95
CA TYR A 10 6.71 -21.14 49.31
C TYR A 10 6.34 -20.16 48.20
N GLY A 11 6.09 -20.64 46.99
CA GLY A 11 5.27 -19.90 46.01
C GLY A 11 5.96 -19.32 44.78
N GLN A 12 6.83 -20.07 44.10
CA GLN A 12 7.00 -19.89 42.65
C GLN A 12 6.63 -21.20 41.95
N LYS A 13 5.35 -21.31 41.56
CA LYS A 13 4.90 -22.37 40.65
C LYS A 13 5.54 -22.06 39.29
N GLY A 14 6.66 -22.72 39.00
CA GLY A 14 7.29 -22.64 37.68
C GLY A 14 6.39 -23.24 36.61
N PHE A 15 6.44 -22.67 35.41
CA PHE A 15 5.77 -23.16 34.22
C PHE A 15 6.19 -24.62 33.97
N THR A 16 5.25 -25.53 33.76
CA THR A 16 5.59 -26.92 33.45
C THR A 16 6.01 -27.04 31.98
N LEU A 17 6.95 -27.95 31.68
CA LEU A 17 7.37 -28.20 30.29
C LEU A 17 6.21 -28.71 29.44
N VAL A 18 5.26 -29.43 30.04
CA VAL A 18 4.07 -29.95 29.36
C VAL A 18 3.13 -28.81 28.97
N GLU A 19 2.91 -27.83 29.85
CA GLU A 19 2.12 -26.62 29.52
C GLU A 19 2.72 -25.87 28.33
N LEU A 20 4.05 -25.72 28.28
CA LEU A 20 4.71 -25.04 27.18
C LEU A 20 4.63 -25.85 25.88
N LEU A 21 4.73 -27.17 25.96
CA LEU A 21 4.64 -28.08 24.80
C LEU A 21 3.25 -28.02 24.13
N VAL A 22 2.17 -28.05 24.92
CA VAL A 22 0.81 -27.96 24.39
C VAL A 22 0.56 -26.60 23.72
N VAL A 23 1.09 -25.51 24.30
CA VAL A 23 0.94 -24.17 23.74
C VAL A 23 1.62 -24.06 22.38
N ILE A 24 2.88 -24.50 22.24
CA ILE A 24 3.58 -24.44 20.94
C ILE A 24 2.94 -25.37 19.90
N ALA A 25 2.35 -26.50 20.32
CA ALA A 25 1.63 -27.38 19.42
C ALA A 25 0.38 -26.68 18.83
N ILE A 26 -0.41 -26.00 19.66
CA ILE A 26 -1.58 -25.24 19.21
C ILE A 26 -1.15 -24.04 18.34
N LEU A 27 -0.12 -23.29 18.75
CA LEU A 27 0.42 -22.18 17.95
C LEU A 27 0.94 -22.67 16.60
N GLY A 28 1.55 -23.85 16.52
CA GLY A 28 2.01 -24.47 15.28
C GLY A 28 0.85 -24.75 14.30
N VAL A 29 -0.27 -25.29 14.80
CA VAL A 29 -1.46 -25.55 13.96
C VAL A 29 -2.06 -24.24 13.44
N ILE A 30 -2.19 -23.21 14.29
CA ILE A 30 -2.72 -21.90 13.87
C ILE A 30 -1.79 -21.24 12.86
N ALA A 31 -0.48 -21.25 13.12
CA ALA A 31 0.52 -20.66 12.23
C ALA A 31 0.51 -21.30 10.84
N ALA A 32 0.36 -22.63 10.76
CA ALA A 32 0.31 -23.36 9.49
C ALA A 32 -0.81 -22.87 8.56
N VAL A 33 -1.96 -22.49 9.11
CA VAL A 33 -3.11 -21.98 8.33
C VAL A 33 -3.04 -20.46 8.15
N ALA A 34 -2.61 -19.72 9.17
CA ALA A 34 -2.61 -18.26 9.16
C ALA A 34 -1.57 -17.66 8.22
N VAL A 35 -0.34 -18.18 8.23
CA VAL A 35 0.79 -17.64 7.45
C VAL A 35 0.50 -17.57 5.94
N PRO A 36 0.04 -18.66 5.25
CA PRO A 36 -0.24 -18.57 3.82
C PRO A 36 -1.41 -17.64 3.49
N ASN A 37 -2.38 -17.49 4.40
CA ASN A 37 -3.53 -16.62 4.20
C ASN A 37 -3.13 -15.14 4.29
N VAL A 38 -2.29 -14.76 5.27
CA VAL A 38 -1.82 -13.38 5.43
C VAL A 38 -1.10 -12.89 4.17
N GLY A 39 -0.22 -13.71 3.57
CA GLY A 39 0.46 -13.34 2.32
C GLY A 39 -0.50 -13.05 1.16
N LYS A 40 -1.56 -13.87 1.02
CA LYS A 40 -2.60 -13.65 0.00
C LYS A 40 -3.40 -12.37 0.25
N PHE A 41 -3.78 -12.09 1.50
CA PHE A 41 -4.52 -10.88 1.84
C PHE A 41 -3.71 -9.61 1.59
N VAL A 42 -2.42 -9.61 1.93
CA VAL A 42 -1.53 -8.47 1.65
C VAL A 42 -1.37 -8.27 0.15
N GLY A 43 -1.15 -9.35 -0.62
CA GLY A 43 -1.05 -9.28 -2.08
C GLY A 43 -2.33 -8.74 -2.74
N LYS A 44 -3.50 -9.23 -2.32
CA LYS A 44 -4.79 -8.74 -2.81
C LYS A 44 -5.01 -7.27 -2.45
N GLY A 45 -4.70 -6.88 -1.21
CA GLY A 45 -4.81 -5.49 -0.78
C GLY A 45 -3.91 -4.54 -1.58
N LYS A 46 -2.71 -4.98 -1.98
CA LYS A 46 -1.85 -4.21 -2.89
C LYS A 46 -2.48 -4.06 -4.27
N SER A 47 -2.97 -5.16 -4.87
CA SER A 47 -3.63 -5.11 -6.18
C SER A 47 -4.85 -4.18 -6.17
N GLU A 48 -5.69 -4.27 -5.12
CA GLU A 48 -6.85 -3.39 -4.96
C GLU A 48 -6.42 -1.93 -4.77
N SER A 49 -5.31 -1.66 -4.08
CA SER A 49 -4.77 -0.31 -3.94
C SER A 49 -4.26 0.26 -5.27
N TYR A 50 -3.65 -0.56 -6.12
CA TYR A 50 -3.19 -0.16 -7.45
C TYR A 50 -4.38 0.19 -8.35
N GLU A 51 -5.44 -0.61 -8.33
CA GLU A 51 -6.65 -0.40 -9.12
C GLU A 51 -7.42 0.85 -8.67
N ALA A 52 -7.57 1.05 -7.36
CA ALA A 52 -8.22 2.24 -6.80
C ALA A 52 -7.44 3.52 -7.15
N GLU A 53 -6.12 3.47 -7.11
CA GLU A 53 -5.29 4.62 -7.47
C GLU A 53 -5.33 4.91 -8.97
N LEU A 54 -5.28 3.88 -9.83
CA LEU A 54 -5.49 4.05 -11.28
C LEU A 54 -6.83 4.73 -11.57
N HIS A 55 -7.90 4.34 -10.88
CA HIS A 55 -9.21 4.98 -11.05
C HIS A 55 -9.19 6.48 -10.68
N ASN A 56 -8.50 6.84 -9.59
CA ASN A 56 -8.33 8.23 -9.19
C ASN A 56 -7.51 9.03 -10.20
N VAL A 57 -6.41 8.45 -10.71
CA VAL A 57 -5.57 9.05 -11.75
C VAL A 57 -6.35 9.24 -13.04
N GLN A 58 -7.09 8.22 -13.48
CA GLN A 58 -7.95 8.28 -14.65
C GLN A 58 -8.99 9.40 -14.55
N THR A 59 -9.60 9.57 -13.36
CA THR A 59 -10.57 10.64 -13.11
C THR A 59 -9.92 12.02 -13.18
N ALA A 60 -8.71 12.17 -12.60
CA ALA A 60 -7.97 13.43 -12.64
C ALA A 60 -7.55 13.82 -14.07
N VAL A 61 -7.06 12.86 -14.86
CA VAL A 61 -6.68 13.08 -16.26
C VAL A 61 -7.90 13.42 -17.12
N MET A 62 -9.05 12.78 -16.87
CA MET A 62 -10.32 13.16 -17.53
C MET A 62 -10.75 14.59 -17.18
N ALA A 63 -10.55 15.02 -15.93
CA ALA A 63 -10.81 16.41 -15.56
C ALA A 63 -9.85 17.39 -16.27
N MET A 64 -8.57 17.01 -16.41
CA MET A 64 -7.60 17.79 -17.21
C MET A 64 -8.01 17.91 -18.67
N LEU A 65 -8.54 16.83 -19.26
CA LEU A 65 -9.05 16.78 -20.63
C LEU A 65 -10.29 17.67 -20.79
N VAL A 66 -11.22 17.64 -19.85
CA VAL A 66 -12.41 18.52 -19.88
C VAL A 66 -12.03 20.00 -19.77
N ASP A 67 -11.01 20.31 -18.97
CA ASP A 67 -10.44 21.66 -18.88
C ASP A 67 -9.54 22.03 -20.08
N SER A 68 -9.39 21.15 -21.06
CA SER A 68 -8.73 21.49 -22.32
C SER A 68 -9.70 22.19 -23.26
N THR A 69 -9.23 23.24 -23.94
CA THR A 69 -10.03 23.95 -24.96
C THR A 69 -10.07 23.22 -26.30
N ALA A 70 -9.03 22.45 -26.62
CA ALA A 70 -8.94 21.60 -27.81
C ALA A 70 -9.74 20.31 -27.69
N GLY A 71 -10.12 19.93 -26.46
CA GLY A 71 -10.80 18.65 -26.18
C GLY A 71 -9.88 17.44 -26.34
N GLU A 72 -8.56 17.64 -26.32
CA GLU A 72 -7.53 16.62 -26.44
C GLU A 72 -6.33 16.99 -25.54
N LEU A 73 -5.67 15.97 -24.98
CA LEU A 73 -4.35 16.14 -24.34
C LEU A 73 -3.25 16.09 -25.41
N ASP A 74 -2.13 16.73 -25.13
CA ASP A 74 -0.98 16.77 -26.02
C ASP A 74 -0.14 15.48 -25.88
N GLY A 75 -0.19 14.65 -26.93
CA GLY A 75 0.65 13.47 -27.12
C GLY A 75 0.51 12.37 -26.05
N ALA A 76 1.13 11.22 -26.32
CA ALA A 76 1.32 10.19 -25.29
C ALA A 76 2.62 10.48 -24.53
N VAL A 77 2.54 10.56 -23.20
CA VAL A 77 3.73 10.75 -22.35
C VAL A 77 4.29 9.42 -21.89
N ALA A 78 5.62 9.37 -21.68
CA ALA A 78 6.26 8.20 -21.10
C ALA A 78 5.79 7.96 -19.66
N ALA A 79 5.70 6.70 -19.24
CA ALA A 79 5.18 6.36 -17.92
C ALA A 79 5.98 7.04 -16.80
N THR A 80 5.30 7.81 -15.93
CA THR A 80 5.90 8.51 -14.80
C THR A 80 5.05 8.36 -13.53
N ALA A 81 5.67 8.49 -12.35
CA ALA A 81 5.01 8.31 -11.05
C ALA A 81 4.22 9.55 -10.56
N ASP A 82 4.56 10.72 -11.07
CA ASP A 82 3.97 12.02 -10.68
C ASP A 82 2.99 12.58 -11.71
N MET A 83 3.09 12.10 -12.96
CA MET A 83 2.50 12.78 -14.12
C MET A 83 2.84 14.28 -14.09
N ASP A 84 4.13 14.58 -13.84
CA ASP A 84 4.69 15.91 -13.55
C ASP A 84 4.05 17.01 -14.40
N THR A 85 3.97 16.79 -15.72
CA THR A 85 3.18 17.62 -16.60
C THR A 85 2.38 16.78 -17.60
N VAL A 86 1.08 17.04 -17.62
CA VAL A 86 0.15 16.64 -18.68
C VAL A 86 -0.10 17.89 -19.50
N THR A 87 0.37 17.93 -20.74
CA THR A 87 0.19 19.10 -21.59
C THR A 87 -1.16 19.04 -22.30
N ALA A 88 -1.82 20.19 -22.45
CA ALA A 88 -2.99 20.39 -23.30
C ALA A 88 -3.02 21.87 -23.72
N ASP A 89 -3.44 22.19 -24.94
CA ASP A 89 -3.52 23.57 -25.44
C ASP A 89 -2.21 24.38 -25.30
N ALA A 90 -1.05 23.72 -25.40
CA ALA A 90 0.28 24.27 -25.11
C ALA A 90 0.51 24.75 -23.66
N GLY A 91 -0.34 24.34 -22.71
CA GLY A 91 -0.20 24.59 -21.27
C GLY A 91 0.02 23.30 -20.47
N ALA A 92 0.89 23.37 -19.46
CA ALA A 92 1.13 22.26 -18.54
C ALA A 92 0.05 22.22 -17.44
N LYS A 93 -0.58 21.05 -17.27
CA LYS A 93 -1.45 20.72 -16.15
C LYS A 93 -0.71 19.72 -15.26
N VAL A 94 -0.82 19.87 -13.94
CA VAL A 94 -0.12 19.03 -12.97
C VAL A 94 -1.11 18.17 -12.18
N LEU A 95 -0.77 16.91 -11.92
CA LEU A 95 -1.67 15.95 -11.27
C LEU A 95 -2.20 16.40 -9.91
N SER A 96 -1.36 17.05 -9.12
CA SER A 96 -1.67 17.56 -7.79
C SER A 96 -2.73 18.66 -7.75
N SER A 97 -3.03 19.30 -8.89
CA SER A 97 -4.13 20.27 -8.99
C SER A 97 -5.48 19.60 -9.18
N TYR A 98 -5.52 18.34 -9.62
CA TYR A 98 -6.74 17.62 -10.01
C TYR A 98 -7.04 16.41 -9.10
N MET A 99 -6.14 16.06 -8.19
CA MET A 99 -6.41 15.04 -7.17
C MET A 99 -5.76 15.35 -5.83
N THR A 100 -6.32 14.75 -4.78
CA THR A 100 -5.75 14.76 -3.44
C THR A 100 -5.22 13.37 -3.08
N GLY A 101 -4.34 13.30 -2.08
CA GLY A 101 -3.86 12.02 -1.54
C GLY A 101 -2.56 11.52 -2.15
N LEU A 102 -1.88 12.35 -2.95
CA LEU A 102 -0.51 12.16 -3.40
C LEU A 102 0.49 12.22 -2.22
N ASN A 103 1.72 11.79 -2.48
CA ASN A 103 2.87 12.02 -1.61
C ASN A 103 3.25 13.51 -1.59
N SER A 104 4.11 13.90 -0.64
CA SER A 104 4.56 15.29 -0.50
C SER A 104 5.38 15.80 -1.70
N ASP A 105 5.92 14.88 -2.51
CA ASP A 105 6.64 15.16 -3.74
C ASP A 105 5.71 15.19 -4.99
N GLY A 106 4.40 15.02 -4.81
CA GLY A 106 3.43 14.97 -5.91
C GLY A 106 3.32 13.61 -6.59
N THR A 107 4.09 12.60 -6.17
CA THR A 107 3.99 11.24 -6.71
C THR A 107 2.80 10.48 -6.13
N VAL A 108 2.36 9.46 -6.86
CA VAL A 108 1.37 8.50 -6.38
C VAL A 108 1.90 7.61 -5.25
N LYS A 109 1.01 7.07 -4.41
CA LYS A 109 1.40 6.36 -3.18
C LYS A 109 1.85 4.92 -3.40
N THR A 110 1.35 4.28 -4.45
CA THR A 110 1.56 2.85 -4.65
C THR A 110 2.92 2.51 -5.28
N GLY A 111 3.64 3.51 -5.79
CA GLY A 111 4.88 3.31 -6.56
C GLY A 111 4.64 2.85 -8.00
N CYS A 112 3.39 2.83 -8.46
CA CYS A 112 3.08 2.65 -9.87
C CYS A 112 3.51 3.86 -10.72
N THR A 113 3.75 3.63 -12.01
CA THR A 113 3.93 4.70 -12.99
C THR A 113 2.77 4.70 -13.98
N TYR A 114 2.50 5.86 -14.57
CA TYR A 114 1.33 6.11 -15.40
C TYR A 114 1.71 6.86 -16.68
N ALA A 115 1.11 6.45 -17.79
CA ALA A 115 1.16 7.15 -19.06
C ALA A 115 -0.26 7.53 -19.49
N PHE A 116 -0.41 8.65 -20.20
CA PHE A 116 -1.68 9.08 -20.78
C PHE A 116 -1.63 9.09 -22.30
N ALA A 117 -2.80 9.03 -22.93
CA ALA A 117 -2.99 9.25 -24.35
C ALA A 117 -3.79 10.54 -24.58
N VAL A 118 -3.82 10.99 -25.84
CA VAL A 118 -4.50 12.22 -26.27
C VAL A 118 -6.00 12.25 -25.94
N ASP A 119 -6.62 11.07 -25.84
CA ASP A 119 -8.04 10.87 -25.50
C ASP A 119 -8.31 10.84 -23.98
N GLY A 120 -7.28 11.07 -23.16
CA GLY A 120 -7.36 10.99 -21.70
C GLY A 120 -7.28 9.58 -21.13
N THR A 121 -7.09 8.54 -21.96
CA THR A 121 -6.89 7.17 -21.47
C THR A 121 -5.60 7.08 -20.68
N VAL A 122 -5.66 6.53 -19.46
CA VAL A 122 -4.51 6.30 -18.58
C VAL A 122 -4.14 4.82 -18.59
N THR A 123 -2.84 4.54 -18.72
CA THR A 123 -2.27 3.21 -18.55
C THR A 123 -1.35 3.19 -17.33
N GLN A 124 -1.41 2.10 -16.56
CA GLN A 124 -0.63 1.91 -15.34
C GLN A 124 0.42 0.83 -15.56
N THR A 125 1.63 1.06 -15.03
CA THR A 125 2.65 0.03 -14.86
C THR A 125 2.88 -0.16 -13.36
N THR A 126 2.62 -1.36 -12.86
CA THR A 126 2.86 -1.71 -11.46
C THR A 126 4.36 -1.95 -11.20
N PRO A 127 4.86 -1.66 -9.99
CA PRO A 127 6.26 -1.88 -9.62
C PRO A 127 6.65 -3.37 -9.56
#